data_AF-A0A2L2TLD7-F1
#
_entry.id   AF-A0A2L2TLD7-F1
#
_cell.length_a   1.000
_cell.length_b   1.000
_cell.length_c   1.000
_cell.angle_alpha   90.00
_cell.angle_beta   90.00
_cell.angle_gamma   90.00
#
_symmetry.space_group_name_H-M   'P 1'
#
loop_
_entity.id
_entity.type
_entity.pdbx_description
1 polymer ?
#
loop_
_entity_poly.entity_id
_entity_poly.type
_entity_poly.pdbx_seq_one_letter_code
_entity_poly.pdbx_strand_id
1 'polypeptide(L)'
;MKTEGTKTSVPITFAKHQVLEEETLLSKLQSPVDPRACKTGSLYFYTHANDVFGGMIKIGYTSRTIDSRLHEWAECGNGYPELLYSLSDVRHPERVELLIHFEFVEWWYAQRWCEHHRKAHIEWFKVDLDRVRTVARLWCQWMQDANPYDRRGRLTALWAGHIEFLVQHENPITAGAMVQIQKIEEGSDEVYEFIDDKVLRKKQDVVVKEEVKEA
;
A
#
# COMPACT_ATOMS: atom_id res chain seq x y z
N MET A 1 -11.32 -44.17 28.19
CA MET A 1 -11.24 -42.71 28.36
C MET A 1 -9.92 -42.22 27.79
N LYS A 2 -9.92 -41.69 26.57
CA LYS A 2 -8.77 -40.94 26.05
C LYS A 2 -8.96 -39.50 26.51
N THR A 3 -8.06 -39.02 27.37
CA THR A 3 -8.00 -37.63 27.79
C THR A 3 -7.58 -36.78 26.60
N GLU A 4 -8.51 -36.00 26.06
CA GLU A 4 -8.22 -34.91 25.13
C GLU A 4 -7.36 -33.89 25.88
N GLY A 5 -6.07 -33.85 25.52
CA GLY A 5 -5.18 -32.79 25.97
C GLY A 5 -5.66 -31.49 25.35
N THR A 6 -6.15 -30.58 26.19
CA THR A 6 -6.46 -29.20 25.83
C THR A 6 -5.18 -28.57 25.29
N LYS A 7 -5.06 -28.46 23.96
CA LYS A 7 -3.99 -27.68 23.34
C LYS A 7 -4.21 -26.24 23.76
N THR A 8 -3.38 -25.76 24.69
CA THR A 8 -3.25 -24.34 25.01
C THR A 8 -2.73 -23.64 23.77
N SER A 9 -3.64 -23.10 22.95
CA SER A 9 -3.30 -22.28 21.79
C SER A 9 -2.50 -21.06 22.28
N VAL A 10 -1.35 -20.80 21.67
CA VAL A 10 -0.56 -19.61 22.01
C VAL A 10 -1.43 -18.36 21.77
N PRO A 11 -1.53 -17.42 22.74
CA PRO A 11 -2.36 -16.24 22.57
C PRO A 11 -1.87 -15.42 21.36
N ILE A 12 -2.82 -15.06 20.50
CA ILE A 12 -2.58 -14.22 19.33
C ILE A 12 -2.13 -12.84 19.83
N THR A 13 -1.01 -12.36 19.30
CA THR A 13 -0.47 -11.04 19.66
C THR A 13 0.00 -10.31 18.41
N PHE A 14 -0.23 -9.01 18.42
CA PHE A 14 0.23 -8.09 17.39
C PHE A 14 1.39 -7.26 17.91
N ALA A 15 2.39 -7.03 17.07
CA ALA A 15 3.45 -6.06 17.30
C ALA A 15 3.60 -5.21 16.05
N LYS A 16 4.02 -3.94 16.19
CA LYS A 16 4.36 -3.12 15.01
C LYS A 16 5.38 -3.88 14.15
N HIS A 17 5.12 -3.94 12.86
CA HIS A 17 6.03 -4.52 11.90
C HIS A 17 7.27 -3.63 11.79
N GLN A 18 8.45 -4.25 11.88
CA GLN A 18 9.72 -3.54 11.75
C GLN A 18 10.17 -3.67 10.31
N VAL A 19 10.06 -2.58 9.57
CA VAL A 19 10.53 -2.44 8.19
C VAL A 19 11.98 -1.95 8.24
N LEU A 20 12.82 -2.39 7.30
CA LEU A 20 14.21 -1.93 7.23
C LEU A 20 14.27 -0.43 6.90
N GLU A 21 15.26 0.29 7.40
CA GLU A 21 15.33 1.76 7.27
C GLU A 21 15.40 2.22 5.80
N GLU A 22 16.03 1.43 4.93
CA GLU A 22 16.11 1.65 3.49
C GLU A 22 14.81 1.30 2.73
N GLU A 23 13.90 0.58 3.37
CA GLU A 23 12.62 0.21 2.80
C GLU A 23 11.60 1.31 3.08
N THR A 24 11.26 2.06 2.03
CA THR A 24 10.31 3.17 2.07
C THR A 24 9.33 3.03 0.92
N LEU A 25 8.23 3.78 0.98
CA LEU A 25 7.31 3.87 -0.16
C LEU A 25 8.06 4.30 -1.43
N LEU A 26 8.98 5.25 -1.31
CA LEU A 26 9.85 5.70 -2.41
C LEU A 26 10.68 4.55 -2.97
N SER A 27 11.42 3.82 -2.12
CA SER A 27 12.31 2.76 -2.59
C SER A 27 11.54 1.58 -3.19
N LYS A 28 10.34 1.27 -2.67
CA LYS A 28 9.46 0.30 -3.32
C LYS A 28 8.93 0.83 -4.64
N LEU A 29 8.49 2.07 -4.73
CA LEU A 29 7.93 2.61 -5.97
C LEU A 29 8.97 2.63 -7.10
N GLN A 30 10.24 2.90 -6.78
CA GLN A 30 11.37 2.86 -7.72
C GLN A 30 11.90 1.44 -8.02
N SER A 31 11.58 0.44 -7.19
CA SER A 31 12.09 -0.92 -7.40
C SER A 31 11.44 -1.59 -8.61
N PRO A 32 12.17 -2.42 -9.37
CA PRO A 32 11.59 -3.14 -10.49
C PRO A 32 10.45 -4.07 -10.05
N VAL A 33 9.34 -4.07 -10.79
CA VAL A 33 8.32 -5.12 -10.73
C VAL A 33 8.91 -6.39 -11.34
N ASP A 34 8.79 -7.53 -10.65
CA ASP A 34 9.22 -8.81 -11.23
C ASP A 34 8.45 -9.07 -12.54
N PRO A 35 9.13 -9.27 -13.69
CA PRO A 35 8.46 -9.60 -14.94
C PRO A 35 7.62 -10.87 -14.91
N ARG A 36 7.86 -11.76 -13.93
CA ARG A 36 7.09 -12.99 -13.68
C ARG A 36 5.90 -12.80 -12.76
N ALA A 37 5.79 -11.64 -12.09
CA ALA A 37 4.66 -11.33 -11.24
C ALA A 37 3.35 -11.31 -12.04
N CYS A 38 2.24 -11.58 -11.35
CA CYS A 38 0.93 -11.56 -11.97
C CYS A 38 0.61 -10.14 -12.48
N LYS A 39 0.17 -10.03 -13.74
CA LYS A 39 -0.15 -8.75 -14.37
C LYS A 39 -1.53 -8.22 -13.98
N THR A 40 -2.45 -9.12 -13.65
CA THR A 40 -3.82 -8.82 -13.25
C THR A 40 -4.22 -9.76 -12.11
N GLY A 41 -5.05 -9.27 -11.20
CA GLY A 41 -5.63 -10.07 -10.13
C GLY A 41 -6.60 -9.25 -9.29
N SER A 42 -6.74 -9.61 -8.03
CA SER A 42 -7.62 -8.94 -7.08
C SER A 42 -6.88 -8.56 -5.81
N LEU A 43 -7.28 -7.44 -5.20
CA LEU A 43 -6.97 -7.09 -3.82
C LEU A 43 -8.16 -7.47 -2.94
N TYR A 44 -7.87 -7.93 -1.73
CA TYR A 44 -8.87 -8.25 -0.73
C TYR A 44 -8.44 -7.76 0.64
N PHE A 45 -9.44 -7.41 1.43
CA PHE A 45 -9.30 -6.84 2.77
C PHE A 45 -10.18 -7.64 3.69
N TYR A 46 -9.62 -8.22 4.74
CA TYR A 46 -10.41 -9.05 5.66
C TYR A 46 -10.00 -8.85 7.10
N THR A 47 -10.87 -9.28 8.02
CA THR A 47 -10.54 -9.45 9.43
C THR A 47 -11.06 -10.78 9.96
N HIS A 48 -10.82 -11.08 11.24
CA HIS A 48 -11.45 -12.21 11.92
C HIS A 48 -12.40 -11.68 13.00
N ALA A 49 -13.49 -12.39 13.24
CA ALA A 49 -14.51 -12.00 14.22
C ALA A 49 -14.03 -12.03 15.69
N ASN A 50 -12.86 -12.61 15.96
CA ASN A 50 -12.28 -12.64 17.30
C ASN A 50 -11.81 -11.23 17.71
N ASP A 51 -12.18 -10.80 18.93
CA ASP A 51 -11.88 -9.47 19.49
C ASP A 51 -10.39 -9.06 19.43
N VAL A 52 -9.46 -10.02 19.44
CA VAL A 52 -8.01 -9.75 19.29
C VAL A 52 -7.68 -9.08 17.95
N PHE A 53 -8.51 -9.29 16.93
CA PHE A 53 -8.41 -8.64 15.62
C PHE A 53 -9.26 -7.37 15.51
N GLY A 54 -9.85 -6.89 16.61
CA GLY A 54 -10.67 -5.68 16.63
C GLY A 54 -9.94 -4.47 16.05
N GLY A 55 -10.46 -3.93 14.94
CA GLY A 55 -9.86 -2.81 14.21
C GLY A 55 -8.60 -3.16 13.40
N MET A 56 -8.24 -4.44 13.30
CA MET A 56 -7.17 -4.92 12.42
C MET A 56 -7.74 -5.36 11.08
N ILE A 57 -7.12 -4.89 10.00
CA ILE A 57 -7.45 -5.24 8.63
C ILE A 57 -6.23 -5.91 8.02
N LYS A 58 -6.39 -7.12 7.48
CA LYS A 58 -5.37 -7.72 6.64
C LYS A 58 -5.57 -7.29 5.20
N ILE A 59 -4.49 -6.89 4.56
CA ILE A 59 -4.48 -6.47 3.15
C ILE A 59 -3.73 -7.53 2.35
N GLY A 60 -4.41 -8.12 1.38
CA GLY A 60 -3.90 -9.23 0.59
C GLY A 60 -4.11 -9.03 -0.91
N TYR A 61 -3.30 -9.68 -1.74
CA TYR A 61 -3.60 -9.88 -3.16
C TYR A 61 -3.72 -11.36 -3.57
N THR A 62 -4.32 -11.59 -4.73
CA THR A 62 -4.38 -12.90 -5.38
C THR A 62 -4.56 -12.80 -6.89
N SER A 63 -4.00 -13.74 -7.65
CA SER A 63 -4.34 -13.98 -9.06
C SER A 63 -5.38 -15.08 -9.25
N ARG A 64 -5.80 -15.72 -8.15
CA ARG A 64 -6.89 -16.71 -8.09
C ARG A 64 -8.17 -16.04 -7.58
N THR A 65 -9.16 -16.84 -7.21
CA THR A 65 -10.36 -16.31 -6.53
C THR A 65 -10.04 -15.85 -5.11
N ILE A 66 -10.72 -14.81 -4.65
CA ILE A 66 -10.63 -14.33 -3.27
C ILE A 66 -11.09 -15.42 -2.31
N ASP A 67 -12.21 -16.10 -2.61
CA ASP A 67 -12.75 -17.18 -1.78
C ASP A 67 -11.72 -18.28 -1.51
N SER A 68 -10.94 -18.67 -2.52
CA SER A 68 -9.88 -19.68 -2.33
C SER A 68 -8.81 -19.21 -1.34
N ARG A 69 -8.47 -17.91 -1.35
CA ARG A 69 -7.53 -17.35 -0.36
C ARG A 69 -8.13 -17.22 1.01
N LEU A 70 -9.40 -16.85 1.13
CA LEU A 70 -10.09 -16.81 2.43
C LEU A 70 -10.17 -18.20 3.06
N HIS A 71 -10.37 -19.25 2.27
CA HIS A 71 -10.30 -20.63 2.75
C HIS A 71 -8.90 -20.99 3.29
N GLU A 72 -7.83 -20.64 2.58
CA GLU A 72 -6.45 -20.86 3.07
C GLU A 72 -6.17 -20.08 4.37
N TRP A 73 -6.70 -18.87 4.49
CA TRP A 73 -6.57 -18.09 5.71
C TRP A 73 -7.41 -18.67 6.87
N ALA A 74 -8.54 -19.33 6.59
CA ALA A 74 -9.33 -20.03 7.62
C ALA A 74 -8.53 -21.18 8.29
N GLU A 75 -7.59 -21.78 7.57
CA GLU A 75 -6.69 -22.82 8.12
C GLU A 75 -5.78 -22.30 9.23
N CYS A 76 -5.65 -20.98 9.40
CA CYS A 76 -4.83 -20.38 10.45
C CYS A 76 -5.36 -20.59 11.87
N GLY A 77 -6.59 -21.12 12.01
CA GLY A 77 -7.22 -21.40 13.30
C GLY A 77 -7.90 -20.21 13.97
N ASN A 78 -8.07 -19.10 13.25
CA ASN A 78 -8.69 -17.86 13.76
C ASN A 78 -10.19 -17.75 13.40
N GLY A 79 -10.80 -18.82 12.89
CA GLY A 79 -12.12 -18.80 12.27
C GLY A 79 -12.08 -18.37 10.80
N TYR A 80 -13.23 -18.46 10.13
CA TYR A 80 -13.33 -18.05 8.73
C TYR A 80 -13.18 -16.52 8.62
N PRO A 81 -12.33 -16.02 7.70
CA PRO A 81 -12.18 -14.59 7.45
C PRO A 81 -13.50 -13.87 7.10
N GLU A 82 -13.71 -12.69 7.66
CA GLU A 82 -14.75 -11.76 7.24
C GLU A 82 -14.19 -10.83 6.15
N LEU A 83 -14.69 -10.98 4.92
CA LEU A 83 -14.32 -10.10 3.82
C LEU A 83 -14.93 -8.70 4.02
N LEU A 84 -14.08 -7.69 4.14
CA LEU A 84 -14.47 -6.30 4.39
C LEU A 84 -14.58 -5.48 3.10
N TYR A 85 -13.72 -5.78 2.13
CA TYR A 85 -13.65 -5.09 0.85
C TYR A 85 -12.83 -5.88 -0.17
N SER A 86 -13.01 -5.59 -1.45
CA SER A 86 -12.18 -6.14 -2.53
C SER A 86 -12.18 -5.24 -3.76
N LEU A 87 -11.14 -5.35 -4.57
CA LEU A 87 -11.03 -4.75 -5.90
C LEU A 87 -10.62 -5.86 -6.88
N SER A 88 -11.38 -6.03 -7.97
CA SER A 88 -11.05 -6.94 -9.07
C SER A 88 -10.27 -6.23 -10.16
N ASP A 89 -9.74 -7.00 -11.11
CA ASP A 89 -9.07 -6.52 -12.32
C ASP A 89 -7.92 -5.54 -12.05
N VAL A 90 -7.30 -5.68 -10.88
CA VAL A 90 -6.20 -4.83 -10.43
C VAL A 90 -4.96 -5.16 -11.26
N ARG A 91 -4.41 -4.16 -11.96
CA ARG A 91 -3.14 -4.27 -12.64
C ARG A 91 -2.00 -4.34 -11.62
N HIS A 92 -1.06 -5.27 -11.82
CA HIS A 92 0.07 -5.52 -10.92
C HIS A 92 -0.35 -5.60 -9.43
N PRO A 93 -1.26 -6.52 -9.06
CA PRO A 93 -1.92 -6.52 -7.76
C PRO A 93 -0.93 -6.67 -6.59
N GLU A 94 0.14 -7.46 -6.76
CA GLU A 94 1.23 -7.57 -5.80
C GLU A 94 1.95 -6.24 -5.57
N ARG A 95 2.21 -5.49 -6.64
CA ARG A 95 2.84 -4.17 -6.54
C ARG A 95 1.90 -3.19 -5.84
N VAL A 96 0.61 -3.21 -6.18
CA VAL A 96 -0.37 -2.32 -5.55
C VAL A 96 -0.50 -2.63 -4.05
N GLU A 97 -0.59 -3.90 -3.67
CA GLU A 97 -0.59 -4.32 -2.26
C GLU A 97 0.65 -3.76 -1.53
N LEU A 98 1.84 -3.96 -2.10
CA LEU A 98 3.08 -3.48 -1.52
C LEU A 98 3.07 -1.95 -1.32
N LEU A 99 2.61 -1.18 -2.30
CA LEU A 99 2.53 0.28 -2.18
C LEU A 99 1.53 0.71 -1.09
N ILE A 100 0.40 0.03 -0.97
CA ILE A 100 -0.56 0.27 0.12
C ILE A 100 0.08 -0.01 1.48
N HIS A 101 0.80 -1.13 1.61
CA HIS A 101 1.48 -1.48 2.87
C HIS A 101 2.46 -0.39 3.31
N PHE A 102 3.26 0.12 2.37
CA PHE A 102 4.24 1.17 2.66
C PHE A 102 3.61 2.57 2.87
N GLU A 103 2.47 2.88 2.26
CA GLU A 103 1.74 4.12 2.57
C GLU A 103 1.14 4.08 3.99
N PHE A 104 0.83 2.89 4.50
CA PHE A 104 0.35 2.68 5.87
C PHE A 104 1.42 2.12 6.83
N VAL A 105 2.71 2.32 6.54
CA VAL A 105 3.82 1.75 7.33
C VAL A 105 3.71 2.05 8.83
N GLU A 106 3.23 3.23 9.20
CA GLU A 106 3.05 3.65 10.61
C GLU A 106 2.04 2.80 11.39
N TRP A 107 1.08 2.21 10.67
CA TRP A 107 0.00 1.36 11.20
C TRP A 107 0.15 -0.10 10.80
N TRP A 108 1.34 -0.52 10.36
CA TRP A 108 1.64 -1.88 9.93
C TRP A 108 2.04 -2.76 11.13
N TYR A 109 1.38 -3.90 11.28
CA TYR A 109 1.54 -4.86 12.37
C TYR A 109 1.78 -6.28 11.85
N ALA A 110 2.54 -7.04 12.62
CA ALA A 110 2.68 -8.47 12.45
C ALA A 110 1.89 -9.23 13.53
N GLN A 111 1.09 -10.20 13.13
CA GLN A 111 0.69 -11.30 14.01
C GLN A 111 1.95 -12.13 14.29
N ARG A 112 2.44 -12.12 15.53
CA ARG A 112 3.79 -12.61 15.87
C ARG A 112 4.04 -14.07 15.49
N TRP A 113 3.00 -14.90 15.58
CA TRP A 113 3.11 -16.32 15.25
C TRP A 113 1.78 -16.89 14.78
N CYS A 114 1.83 -17.63 13.67
CA CYS A 114 0.76 -18.51 13.22
C CYS A 114 1.26 -19.96 13.32
N GLU A 115 0.59 -20.79 14.11
CA GLU A 115 1.00 -22.19 14.32
C GLU A 115 0.90 -23.04 13.04
N HIS A 116 -0.11 -22.77 12.20
CA HIS A 116 -0.32 -23.48 10.93
C HIS A 116 0.80 -23.18 9.92
N HIS A 117 1.07 -21.90 9.68
CA HIS A 117 2.05 -21.46 8.69
C HIS A 117 3.50 -21.42 9.24
N ARG A 118 3.68 -21.61 10.55
CA ARG A 118 4.96 -21.54 11.27
C ARG A 118 5.77 -20.27 10.97
N LYS A 119 5.07 -19.15 10.82
CA LYS A 119 5.64 -17.84 10.54
C LYS A 119 4.74 -16.73 11.07
N ALA A 120 5.27 -15.52 11.17
CA ALA A 120 4.46 -14.33 11.39
C ALA A 120 3.62 -14.03 10.14
N HIS A 121 2.42 -13.50 10.33
CA HIS A 121 1.69 -12.84 9.25
C HIS A 121 1.91 -11.36 9.38
N ILE A 122 2.58 -10.78 8.40
CA ILE A 122 3.02 -9.39 8.50
C ILE A 122 1.99 -8.45 7.90
N GLU A 123 0.99 -8.89 7.15
CA GLU A 123 0.13 -7.99 6.36
C GLU A 123 -1.06 -7.38 7.13
N TRP A 124 -0.93 -7.12 8.44
CA TRP A 124 -2.03 -6.58 9.27
C TRP A 124 -1.88 -5.08 9.52
N PHE A 125 -3.00 -4.35 9.50
CA PHE A 125 -3.00 -2.90 9.63
C PHE A 125 -4.06 -2.42 10.61
N LYS A 126 -3.69 -1.49 11.49
CA LYS A 126 -4.61 -0.85 12.45
C LYS A 126 -5.04 0.53 11.95
N VAL A 127 -6.00 0.54 11.04
CA VAL A 127 -6.40 1.71 10.26
C VAL A 127 -7.89 1.63 9.94
N ASP A 128 -8.51 2.78 9.72
CA ASP A 128 -9.90 2.88 9.28
C ASP A 128 -10.13 2.26 7.89
N LEU A 129 -11.22 1.52 7.73
CA LEU A 129 -11.53 0.80 6.50
C LEU A 129 -11.77 1.74 5.31
N ASP A 130 -12.43 2.89 5.51
CA ASP A 130 -12.71 3.84 4.43
C ASP A 130 -11.45 4.55 3.97
N ARG A 131 -10.52 4.83 4.90
CA ARG A 131 -9.19 5.32 4.55
C ARG A 131 -8.42 4.31 3.69
N VAL A 132 -8.39 3.03 4.07
CA VAL A 132 -7.73 1.98 3.28
C VAL A 132 -8.39 1.81 1.91
N ARG A 133 -9.73 1.79 1.85
CA ARG A 133 -10.48 1.71 0.59
C ARG A 133 -10.11 2.82 -0.37
N THR A 134 -10.00 4.05 0.15
CA THR A 134 -9.63 5.23 -0.65
C THR A 134 -8.23 5.10 -1.22
N VAL A 135 -7.23 4.82 -0.37
CA VAL A 135 -5.83 4.65 -0.81
C VAL A 135 -5.69 3.49 -1.80
N ALA A 136 -6.35 2.35 -1.54
CA ALA A 136 -6.32 1.21 -2.45
C ALA A 136 -6.90 1.53 -3.83
N ARG A 137 -8.04 2.26 -3.88
CA ARG A 137 -8.63 2.72 -5.14
C ARG A 137 -7.70 3.65 -5.90
N LEU A 138 -7.07 4.61 -5.22
CA LEU A 138 -6.15 5.55 -5.84
C LEU A 138 -4.91 4.85 -6.41
N TRP A 139 -4.31 3.90 -5.67
CA TRP A 139 -3.20 3.12 -6.23
C TRP A 139 -3.62 2.26 -7.42
N CYS A 140 -4.79 1.62 -7.36
CA CYS A 140 -5.32 0.85 -8.49
C CYS A 140 -5.54 1.75 -9.72
N GLN A 141 -6.15 2.91 -9.51
CA GLN A 141 -6.41 3.90 -10.55
C GLN A 141 -5.09 4.35 -11.20
N TRP A 142 -4.14 4.83 -10.40
CA TRP A 142 -2.85 5.27 -10.90
C TRP A 142 -2.11 4.15 -11.65
N MET A 143 -2.09 2.94 -11.10
CA MET A 143 -1.44 1.79 -11.74
C MET A 143 -2.06 1.49 -13.12
N GLN A 144 -3.38 1.61 -13.22
CA GLN A 144 -4.13 1.32 -14.44
C GLN A 144 -3.99 2.42 -15.50
N ASP A 145 -4.22 3.68 -15.10
CA ASP A 145 -4.28 4.83 -16.00
C ASP A 145 -2.88 5.25 -16.44
N ALA A 146 -1.95 5.36 -15.50
CA ALA A 146 -0.60 5.84 -15.76
C ALA A 146 0.34 4.77 -16.34
N ASN A 147 0.02 3.48 -16.11
CA ASN A 147 0.86 2.33 -16.45
C ASN A 147 2.37 2.60 -16.21
N PRO A 148 2.76 2.85 -14.94
CA PRO A 148 4.00 3.56 -14.63
C PRO A 148 5.28 2.73 -14.81
N TYR A 149 5.15 1.43 -15.07
CA TYR A 149 6.26 0.49 -15.26
C TYR A 149 6.38 0.02 -16.72
N ASP A 150 7.61 -0.02 -17.23
CA ASP A 150 7.94 -0.53 -18.56
C ASP A 150 7.83 -2.07 -18.64
N ARG A 151 8.04 -2.63 -19.84
CA ARG A 151 7.97 -4.09 -20.06
C ARG A 151 9.04 -4.89 -19.30
N ARG A 152 10.07 -4.22 -18.77
CA ARG A 152 11.11 -4.81 -17.92
C ARG A 152 10.80 -4.60 -16.43
N GLY A 153 9.63 -4.07 -16.11
CA GLY A 153 9.17 -3.78 -14.75
C GLY A 153 9.81 -2.55 -14.14
N ARG A 154 10.56 -1.75 -14.89
CA ARG A 154 11.23 -0.55 -14.36
C ARG A 154 10.29 0.63 -14.47
N LEU A 155 10.36 1.54 -13.49
CA LEU A 155 9.61 2.77 -13.56
C LEU A 155 9.98 3.56 -14.82
N THR A 156 9.00 4.10 -15.53
CA THR A 156 9.23 4.93 -16.72
C THR A 156 9.96 6.22 -16.37
N ALA A 157 10.68 6.79 -17.34
CA ALA A 157 11.44 8.03 -17.14
C ALA A 157 10.54 9.22 -16.73
N LEU A 158 9.32 9.27 -17.26
CA LEU A 158 8.31 10.27 -16.89
C LEU A 158 8.00 10.20 -15.38
N TRP A 159 7.60 9.03 -14.90
CA TRP A 159 7.28 8.84 -13.49
C TRP A 159 8.48 9.00 -12.57
N ALA A 160 9.66 8.55 -12.99
CA ALA A 160 10.90 8.79 -12.26
C ALA A 160 11.16 10.29 -12.05
N GLY A 161 10.97 11.10 -13.09
CA GLY A 161 11.12 12.56 -13.00
C GLY A 161 10.11 13.21 -12.05
N HIS A 162 8.84 12.79 -12.09
CA HIS A 162 7.82 13.31 -11.15
C HIS A 162 8.13 12.98 -9.69
N ILE A 163 8.60 11.75 -9.42
CA ILE A 163 8.97 11.36 -8.05
C ILE A 163 10.20 12.12 -7.59
N GLU A 164 11.19 12.27 -8.45
CA GLU A 164 12.39 13.07 -8.14
C GLU A 164 11.99 14.51 -7.81
N PHE A 165 11.06 15.10 -8.57
CA PHE A 165 10.51 16.42 -8.28
C PHE A 165 9.83 16.46 -6.89
N LEU A 166 9.00 15.47 -6.54
CA LEU A 166 8.37 15.40 -5.22
C LEU A 166 9.42 15.33 -4.10
N VAL A 167 10.43 14.48 -4.25
CA VAL A 167 11.52 14.33 -3.27
C VAL A 167 12.31 15.63 -3.11
N GLN A 168 12.71 16.26 -4.21
CA GLN A 168 13.45 17.52 -4.21
C GLN A 168 12.70 18.67 -3.51
N HIS A 169 11.36 18.65 -3.56
CA HIS A 169 10.52 19.69 -2.97
C HIS A 169 9.87 19.28 -1.64
N GLU A 170 10.30 18.15 -1.05
CA GLU A 170 9.77 17.61 0.21
C GLU A 170 8.25 17.36 0.19
N ASN A 171 7.69 17.08 -0.99
CA ASN A 171 6.28 16.74 -1.13
C ASN A 171 6.06 15.25 -0.81
N PRO A 172 5.02 14.90 -0.05
CA PRO A 172 4.78 13.52 0.35
C PRO A 172 4.37 12.67 -0.86
N ILE A 173 5.04 11.53 -1.02
CA ILE A 173 4.66 10.50 -1.99
C ILE A 173 3.48 9.72 -1.39
N THR A 174 2.33 9.79 -2.04
CA THR A 174 1.09 9.11 -1.63
C THR A 174 0.30 8.70 -2.88
N ALA A 175 -0.64 7.76 -2.75
CA ALA A 175 -1.55 7.41 -3.85
C ALA A 175 -2.27 8.65 -4.43
N GLY A 176 -2.67 9.57 -3.56
CA GLY A 176 -3.33 10.82 -3.94
C GLY A 176 -2.43 11.72 -4.80
N ALA A 177 -1.18 11.91 -4.40
CA ALA A 177 -0.20 12.67 -5.19
C ALA A 177 0.04 12.04 -6.57
N MET A 178 0.12 10.71 -6.64
CA MET A 178 0.34 9.99 -7.90
C MET A 178 -0.85 10.15 -8.87
N VAL A 179 -2.09 9.97 -8.40
CA VAL A 179 -3.28 10.19 -9.25
C VAL A 179 -3.40 11.65 -9.68
N GLN A 180 -3.10 12.59 -8.78
CA GLN A 180 -3.14 14.01 -9.08
C GLN A 180 -2.18 14.40 -10.20
N ILE A 181 -0.93 13.94 -10.13
CA ILE A 181 0.07 14.19 -11.17
C ILE A 181 -0.40 13.60 -12.50
N GLN A 182 -0.93 12.38 -12.50
CA GLN A 182 -1.47 11.77 -13.72
C GLN A 182 -2.57 12.62 -14.35
N LYS A 183 -3.50 13.15 -13.56
CA LYS A 183 -4.57 14.04 -14.05
C LYS A 183 -4.01 15.32 -14.68
N ILE A 184 -2.99 15.92 -14.07
CA ILE A 184 -2.33 17.11 -14.61
C ILE A 184 -1.66 16.79 -15.95
N GLU A 185 -0.95 15.67 -16.06
CA GLU A 185 -0.32 15.22 -17.31
C GLU A 185 -1.35 14.92 -18.42
N GLU A 186 -2.55 14.49 -18.05
CA GLU A 186 -3.68 14.29 -18.98
C GLU A 186 -4.41 15.60 -19.35
N GLY A 187 -4.00 16.74 -18.78
CA GLY A 187 -4.60 18.05 -19.06
C GLY A 187 -5.92 18.32 -18.33
N SER A 188 -6.17 17.65 -17.21
CA SER A 188 -7.35 17.91 -16.36
C SER A 188 -7.19 19.22 -15.58
N ASP A 189 -8.19 20.10 -15.67
CA ASP A 189 -8.26 21.35 -14.89
C ASP A 189 -8.65 21.14 -13.42
N GLU A 190 -9.11 19.93 -13.06
CA GLU A 190 -9.46 19.57 -11.68
C GLU A 190 -8.20 19.24 -10.85
N VAL A 191 -7.52 20.29 -10.37
CA VAL A 191 -6.42 20.16 -9.43
C VAL A 191 -6.98 20.14 -8.00
N TYR A 192 -7.06 18.97 -7.35
CA TYR A 192 -7.23 18.91 -5.89
C TYR A 192 -6.08 19.67 -5.20
N GLU A 193 -6.38 20.50 -4.20
CA GLU A 193 -5.43 21.32 -3.44
C GLU A 193 -4.41 20.46 -2.67
N PHE A 194 -3.45 19.84 -3.36
CA PHE A 194 -2.39 19.03 -2.75
C PHE A 194 -1.09 19.80 -2.59
N ILE A 195 -1.06 21.02 -3.11
CA ILE A 195 0.03 21.94 -2.97
C ILE A 195 -0.63 23.20 -2.45
N ASP A 196 -0.20 23.70 -1.28
CA ASP A 196 -0.44 25.10 -0.98
C ASP A 196 0.32 25.87 -2.07
N ASP A 197 -0.40 26.20 -3.14
CA ASP A 197 0.11 26.90 -4.31
C ASP A 197 0.77 28.23 -3.87
N LYS A 198 0.38 28.75 -2.69
CA LYS A 198 1.03 29.89 -2.05
C LYS A 198 2.41 29.58 -1.48
N VAL A 199 2.68 28.35 -1.03
CA VAL A 199 4.00 27.91 -0.52
C VAL A 199 4.99 27.75 -1.68
N LEU A 200 4.58 27.14 -2.80
CA LEU A 200 5.43 27.07 -4.00
C LEU A 200 5.70 28.46 -4.59
N ARG A 201 4.66 29.30 -4.74
CA ARG A 201 4.84 30.69 -5.22
C ARG A 201 5.72 31.50 -4.27
N LYS A 202 5.57 31.36 -2.95
CA LYS A 202 6.46 32.02 -1.98
C LYS A 202 7.90 31.54 -2.08
N LYS A 203 8.15 30.24 -2.27
CA LYS A 203 9.53 29.72 -2.43
C LYS A 203 10.16 30.23 -3.72
N GLN A 204 9.42 30.26 -4.83
CA GLN A 204 9.89 30.82 -6.11
C GLN A 204 10.17 32.33 -6.02
N ASP A 205 9.30 33.09 -5.36
CA ASP A 205 9.48 34.54 -5.13
C ASP A 205 10.68 34.85 -4.23
N VAL A 206 11.06 33.93 -3.33
CA VAL A 206 12.23 34.08 -2.45
C VAL A 206 13.52 33.79 -3.21
N VAL A 207 13.56 32.68 -3.98
CA VAL A 207 14.73 32.31 -4.80
C VAL A 207 15.04 33.40 -5.83
N VAL A 208 14.03 33.89 -6.56
CA VAL A 208 14.20 34.98 -7.54
C VAL A 208 14.69 36.28 -6.88
N LYS A 209 14.26 36.56 -5.63
CA LYS A 209 14.73 37.75 -4.90
C LYS A 209 16.14 37.63 -4.36
N GLU A 210 16.65 36.43 -4.13
CA GLU A 210 18.04 36.19 -3.71
C GLU A 210 18.98 36.28 -4.92
N GLU A 211 18.62 35.70 -6.06
CA GLU A 211 19.41 35.81 -7.31
C GLU A 211 19.53 37.25 -7.80
N VAL A 212 18.49 38.08 -7.64
CA VAL A 212 18.50 39.51 -8.01
C VAL A 212 19.32 40.36 -7.03
N LYS A 213 19.61 39.87 -5.82
CA LYS A 213 20.45 40.59 -4.83
C LYS A 213 21.93 40.25 -4.93
N GLU A 214 22.27 39.13 -5.57
CA GLU A 214 23.66 38.67 -5.76
C GLU A 214 24.26 39.03 -7.13
N ALA A 215 23.49 39.68 -8.01
CA ALA A 215 23.92 40.24 -9.31
C ALA A 215 24.14 41.76 -9.23
#